data_AF-A0A1V5E3J2-F1
#
_entry.id   AF-A0A1V5E3J2-F1
#
_cell.length_a   1.000
_cell.length_b   1.000
_cell.length_c   1.000
_cell.angle_alpha   90.00
_cell.angle_beta   90.00
_cell.angle_gamma   90.00
#
_symmetry.space_group_name_H-M   'P 1'
#
loop_
_entity.id
_entity.type
_entity.pdbx_description
1 polymer ?
#
loop_
_entity_poly.entity_id
_entity_poly.type
_entity_poly.pdbx_seq_one_letter_code
_entity_poly.pdbx_strand_id
1 'polypeptide(L)'
;MWDYTDKVMEHFWSPRNVGEVENPDGLGEVGSIACGDALRLTFKVDQNKRIQEAKFKSFGCASAIAAASALTEMLKGCTIEEAEKITNQDIAAFLGGLPPQKMHCSVLGEQVLERAIAYYRGKPADKREEIICECFGVTDQEIQKAVKENNLNAVEEVTNYTKAGGGCGSCQEKIQGIIDWVRAEVREPRGPKLIGIQKLPIMTSLERKVEK
;
A
#
# COMPACT_ATOMS: atom_id res chain seq x y z
N MET A 1 -13.47 9.92 -22.33
CA MET A 1 -13.69 8.50 -21.98
C MET A 1 -12.33 7.95 -21.61
N TRP A 2 -12.19 7.30 -20.46
CA TRP A 2 -10.91 6.73 -20.03
C TRP A 2 -10.56 5.53 -20.92
N ASP A 3 -9.29 5.37 -21.26
CA ASP A 3 -8.83 4.24 -22.05
C ASP A 3 -8.54 3.07 -21.10
N TYR A 4 -9.46 2.09 -21.05
CA TYR A 4 -9.32 0.91 -20.22
C TYR A 4 -8.81 -0.26 -21.04
N THR A 5 -7.95 -1.07 -20.42
CA THR A 5 -7.52 -2.32 -21.01
C THR A 5 -8.69 -3.30 -21.10
N ASP A 6 -8.59 -4.25 -22.02
CA ASP A 6 -9.56 -5.36 -22.12
C ASP A 6 -9.69 -6.10 -20.79
N LYS A 7 -8.58 -6.25 -20.05
CA LYS A 7 -8.56 -6.93 -18.75
C LYS A 7 -9.28 -6.14 -17.67
N VAL A 8 -9.17 -4.81 -17.64
CA VAL A 8 -9.99 -3.97 -16.75
C VAL A 8 -11.48 -4.19 -17.05
N MET A 9 -11.85 -4.15 -18.33
CA MET A 9 -13.24 -4.34 -18.73
C MET A 9 -13.74 -5.75 -18.41
N GLU A 10 -12.92 -6.77 -18.58
CA GLU A 10 -13.23 -8.16 -18.24
C GLU A 10 -13.52 -8.33 -16.74
N HIS A 11 -12.68 -7.76 -15.88
CA HIS A 11 -12.87 -7.79 -14.43
C HIS A 11 -14.01 -6.91 -13.95
N PHE A 12 -14.41 -5.90 -14.73
CA PHE A 12 -15.60 -5.11 -14.45
C PHE A 12 -16.90 -5.83 -14.85
N TRP A 13 -16.95 -6.42 -16.05
CA TRP A 13 -18.16 -7.07 -16.57
C TRP A 13 -18.41 -8.45 -15.95
N SER A 14 -17.34 -9.18 -15.64
CA SER A 14 -17.41 -10.52 -15.03
C SER A 14 -16.45 -10.62 -13.84
N PRO A 15 -16.70 -9.86 -12.76
CA PRO A 15 -15.83 -9.84 -11.59
C PRO A 15 -15.76 -11.22 -10.92
N ARG A 16 -14.56 -11.59 -10.46
CA ARG A 16 -14.27 -12.84 -9.77
C ARG A 16 -14.44 -12.66 -8.27
N ASN A 17 -14.90 -13.71 -7.58
CA ASN A 17 -14.94 -13.75 -6.12
C ASN A 17 -15.78 -12.64 -5.45
N VAL A 18 -16.84 -12.17 -6.11
CA VAL A 18 -17.79 -11.24 -5.49
C VAL A 18 -18.52 -11.93 -4.34
N GLY A 19 -18.61 -11.25 -3.20
CA GLY A 19 -19.35 -11.71 -2.04
C GLY A 19 -18.55 -11.57 -0.75
N GLU A 20 -18.83 -12.46 0.19
CA GLU A 20 -18.20 -12.45 1.51
C GLU A 20 -17.88 -13.87 1.94
N VAL A 21 -16.75 -14.04 2.62
CA VAL A 21 -16.37 -15.31 3.24
C VAL A 21 -17.04 -15.41 4.60
N GLU A 22 -17.73 -16.51 4.86
CA GLU A 22 -18.33 -16.76 6.18
C GLU A 22 -17.25 -17.08 7.21
N ASN A 23 -17.33 -16.42 8.38
CA ASN A 23 -16.35 -16.53 9.47
C ASN A 23 -14.91 -16.40 8.93
N PRO A 24 -14.54 -15.22 8.39
CA PRO A 24 -13.26 -15.03 7.76
C PRO A 24 -12.13 -14.92 8.79
N ASP A 25 -10.94 -15.39 8.42
CA ASP A 25 -9.74 -15.22 9.25
C ASP A 25 -9.15 -13.81 9.09
N GLY A 26 -9.35 -13.20 7.91
CA GLY A 26 -8.95 -11.82 7.61
C GLY A 26 -10.12 -10.98 7.12
N LEU A 27 -10.25 -9.76 7.64
CA LEU A 27 -11.30 -8.80 7.27
C LEU A 27 -10.73 -7.40 7.20
N GLY A 28 -10.91 -6.72 6.07
CA GLY A 28 -10.51 -5.33 5.87
C GLY A 28 -11.63 -4.52 5.22
N GLU A 29 -11.79 -3.27 5.67
CA GLU A 29 -12.73 -2.30 5.11
C GLU A 29 -12.06 -0.94 4.95
N VAL A 30 -12.21 -0.34 3.77
CA VAL A 30 -11.64 0.97 3.43
C VAL A 30 -12.63 1.80 2.61
N GLY A 31 -12.41 3.12 2.63
CA GLY A 31 -13.26 4.07 1.93
C GLY A 31 -14.63 4.24 2.60
N SER A 32 -15.52 4.93 1.91
CA SER A 32 -16.87 5.18 2.38
C SER A 32 -17.82 5.44 1.21
N ILE A 33 -19.10 5.16 1.41
CA ILE A 33 -20.12 5.48 0.40
C ILE A 33 -20.15 7.00 0.13
N ALA A 34 -19.88 7.82 1.14
CA ALA A 34 -19.84 9.27 1.04
C ALA A 34 -18.73 9.78 0.11
N CYS A 35 -17.56 9.14 0.11
CA CYS A 35 -16.44 9.51 -0.77
C CYS A 35 -16.48 8.85 -2.17
N GLY A 36 -17.53 8.04 -2.41
CA GLY A 36 -17.82 7.45 -3.71
C GLY A 36 -17.09 6.15 -4.04
N ASP A 37 -16.21 5.66 -3.15
CA ASP A 37 -15.62 4.32 -3.26
C ASP A 37 -15.51 3.69 -1.86
N ALA A 38 -15.95 2.45 -1.72
CA ALA A 38 -15.81 1.62 -0.52
C ALA A 38 -15.49 0.18 -0.93
N LEU A 39 -14.60 -0.47 -0.18
CA LEU A 39 -14.15 -1.82 -0.46
C LEU A 39 -14.04 -2.62 0.84
N ARG A 40 -14.67 -3.80 0.83
CA ARG A 40 -14.54 -4.83 1.87
C ARG A 40 -13.87 -6.04 1.26
N LEU A 41 -12.80 -6.50 1.90
CA LEU A 41 -12.11 -7.75 1.57
C LEU A 41 -12.22 -8.71 2.74
N THR A 42 -12.56 -9.96 2.45
CA THR A 42 -12.58 -11.05 3.43
C THR A 42 -11.82 -12.24 2.88
N PHE A 43 -11.02 -12.91 3.71
CA PHE A 43 -10.31 -14.12 3.30
C PHE A 43 -10.26 -15.17 4.39
N LYS A 44 -9.97 -16.42 3.98
CA LYS A 44 -9.77 -17.59 4.83
C LYS A 44 -8.47 -18.30 4.48
N VAL A 45 -7.76 -18.75 5.50
CA VAL A 45 -6.50 -19.49 5.34
C VAL A 45 -6.72 -20.99 5.56
N ASP A 46 -5.98 -21.81 4.83
CA ASP A 46 -5.96 -23.26 5.03
C ASP A 46 -5.01 -23.67 6.17
N GLN A 47 -4.95 -24.98 6.40
CA GLN A 47 -4.04 -25.61 7.36
C GLN A 47 -2.54 -25.35 7.08
N ASN A 48 -2.19 -25.03 5.83
CA ASN A 48 -0.82 -24.70 5.41
C ASN A 48 -0.53 -23.20 5.50
N LYS A 49 -1.42 -22.41 6.10
CA LYS A 49 -1.32 -20.95 6.22
C LYS A 49 -1.29 -20.22 4.86
N ARG A 50 -2.00 -20.78 3.88
CA ARG A 50 -2.22 -20.17 2.56
C ARG A 50 -3.65 -19.70 2.40
N ILE A 51 -3.87 -18.58 1.72
CA ILE A 51 -5.20 -18.03 1.44
C ILE A 51 -5.93 -19.00 0.49
N GLN A 52 -6.93 -19.69 1.03
CA GLN A 52 -7.75 -20.66 0.29
C GLN A 52 -8.89 -19.97 -0.46
N GLU A 53 -9.47 -18.96 0.17
CA GLU A 53 -10.60 -18.21 -0.34
C GLU A 53 -10.42 -16.74 0.01
N ALA A 54 -10.62 -15.86 -0.98
CA ALA A 54 -10.73 -14.43 -0.79
C ALA A 54 -11.97 -13.95 -1.55
N LYS A 55 -12.78 -13.09 -0.94
CA LYS A 55 -13.96 -12.48 -1.56
C LYS A 55 -14.04 -11.01 -1.23
N PHE A 56 -14.68 -10.26 -2.12
CA PHE A 56 -14.83 -8.81 -1.95
C PHE A 56 -16.27 -8.34 -2.14
N LYS A 57 -16.60 -7.23 -1.49
CA LYS A 57 -17.73 -6.36 -1.83
C LYS A 57 -17.19 -4.97 -2.11
N SER A 58 -17.59 -4.38 -3.22
CA SER A 58 -17.17 -3.03 -3.59
C SER A 58 -18.37 -2.18 -3.96
N PHE A 59 -18.35 -0.93 -3.52
CA PHE A 59 -19.16 0.15 -4.06
C PHE A 59 -18.18 1.15 -4.68
N GLY A 60 -18.34 1.50 -5.94
CA GLY A 60 -17.40 2.39 -6.58
C GLY A 60 -17.43 2.35 -8.09
N CYS A 61 -16.43 2.97 -8.70
CA CYS A 61 -16.30 3.00 -10.16
C CYS A 61 -15.83 1.65 -10.74
N ALA A 62 -15.92 1.51 -12.07
CA ALA A 62 -15.51 0.29 -12.78
C ALA A 62 -14.08 -0.16 -12.44
N SER A 63 -13.15 0.78 -12.30
CA SER A 63 -11.76 0.50 -11.91
C SER A 63 -11.63 -0.04 -10.48
N ALA A 64 -12.48 0.39 -9.54
CA ALA A 64 -12.48 -0.12 -8.17
C ALA A 64 -12.96 -1.58 -8.12
N ILE A 65 -14.02 -1.91 -8.86
CA ILE A 65 -14.52 -3.28 -8.99
C ILE A 65 -13.46 -4.17 -9.66
N ALA A 66 -12.84 -3.67 -10.74
CA ALA A 66 -11.81 -4.42 -11.44
C ALA A 66 -10.57 -4.68 -10.57
N ALA A 67 -10.09 -3.66 -9.84
CA ALA A 67 -8.97 -3.79 -8.91
C ALA A 67 -9.26 -4.76 -7.77
N ALA A 68 -10.45 -4.69 -7.17
CA ALA A 68 -10.86 -5.63 -6.12
C ALA A 68 -10.96 -7.07 -6.63
N SER A 69 -11.50 -7.26 -7.82
CA SER A 69 -11.56 -8.57 -8.46
C SER A 69 -10.16 -9.12 -8.78
N ALA A 70 -9.27 -8.31 -9.35
CA ALA A 70 -7.90 -8.69 -9.63
C ALA A 70 -7.16 -9.09 -8.36
N LEU A 71 -7.27 -8.29 -7.30
CA LEU A 71 -6.68 -8.56 -6.00
C LEU A 71 -7.11 -9.94 -5.47
N THR A 72 -8.41 -10.27 -5.49
CA THR A 72 -8.86 -11.58 -4.99
C THR A 72 -8.28 -12.77 -5.76
N GLU A 73 -8.01 -12.62 -7.06
CA GLU A 73 -7.32 -13.66 -7.82
C GLU A 73 -5.84 -13.76 -7.46
N MET A 74 -5.16 -12.62 -7.29
CA MET A 74 -3.76 -12.57 -6.89
C MET A 74 -3.51 -13.20 -5.52
N LEU A 75 -4.47 -13.11 -4.60
CA LEU A 75 -4.33 -13.65 -3.24
C LEU A 75 -4.42 -15.18 -3.17
N LYS A 76 -5.02 -15.83 -4.17
CA LYS A 76 -5.34 -17.25 -4.09
C LYS A 76 -4.06 -18.10 -4.03
N GLY A 77 -3.90 -18.84 -2.93
CA GLY A 77 -2.76 -19.71 -2.68
C GLY A 77 -1.54 -19.01 -2.06
N CYS A 78 -1.54 -17.69 -1.92
CA CYS A 78 -0.46 -16.95 -1.26
C CYS A 78 -0.43 -17.23 0.24
N THR A 79 0.75 -17.26 0.85
CA THR A 79 0.87 -17.05 2.31
C THR A 79 0.56 -15.59 2.66
N ILE A 80 0.37 -15.30 3.94
CA ILE A 80 0.13 -13.92 4.39
C ILE A 80 1.35 -13.03 4.12
N GLU A 81 2.55 -13.58 4.21
CA GLU A 81 3.81 -12.86 3.94
C GLU A 81 4.02 -12.59 2.44
N GLU A 82 3.47 -13.45 1.57
CA GLU A 82 3.43 -13.21 0.13
C GLU A 82 2.39 -12.15 -0.22
N ALA A 83 1.18 -12.26 0.37
CA ALA A 83 0.10 -11.31 0.18
C ALA A 83 0.48 -9.90 0.64
N GLU A 84 1.17 -9.76 1.78
CA GLU A 84 1.62 -8.46 2.32
C GLU A 84 2.57 -7.69 1.38
N LYS A 85 3.18 -8.36 0.39
CA LYS A 85 4.06 -7.70 -0.59
C LYS A 85 3.33 -7.20 -1.83
N ILE A 86 2.03 -7.49 -1.97
CA ILE A 86 1.23 -7.03 -3.12
C ILE A 86 0.99 -5.53 -2.96
N THR A 87 1.48 -4.76 -3.92
CA THR A 87 1.33 -3.30 -3.97
C THR A 87 0.22 -2.88 -4.93
N ASN A 88 -0.16 -1.60 -4.88
CA ASN A 88 -1.07 -1.00 -5.86
C ASN A 88 -0.54 -1.14 -7.29
N GLN A 89 0.77 -1.06 -7.49
CA GLN A 89 1.42 -1.23 -8.79
C GLN A 89 1.27 -2.66 -9.30
N ASP A 90 1.36 -3.67 -8.43
CA ASP A 90 1.13 -5.07 -8.82
C ASP A 90 -0.31 -5.30 -9.26
N ILE A 91 -1.28 -4.69 -8.57
CA ILE A 91 -2.71 -4.76 -8.94
C ILE A 91 -2.95 -4.07 -10.29
N ALA A 92 -2.39 -2.87 -10.47
CA ALA A 92 -2.49 -2.14 -11.73
C ALA A 92 -1.83 -2.91 -12.88
N ALA A 93 -0.63 -3.46 -12.66
CA ALA A 93 0.09 -4.28 -13.62
C ALA A 93 -0.68 -5.57 -13.96
N PHE A 94 -1.30 -6.22 -12.97
CA PHE A 94 -2.16 -7.37 -13.20
C PHE A 94 -3.29 -7.02 -14.17
N LEU A 95 -3.88 -5.83 -14.06
CA LEU A 95 -4.92 -5.34 -14.97
C LEU A 95 -4.40 -4.84 -16.32
N GLY A 96 -3.09 -4.92 -16.59
CA GLY A 96 -2.47 -4.38 -17.81
C GLY A 96 -2.26 -2.86 -17.78
N GLY A 97 -2.39 -2.24 -16.60
CA GLY A 97 -2.33 -0.81 -16.38
C GLY A 97 -3.68 -0.19 -16.04
N LEU A 98 -3.62 0.99 -15.42
CA LEU A 98 -4.77 1.85 -15.20
C LEU A 98 -4.43 3.27 -15.69
N PRO A 99 -5.42 4.03 -16.19
CA PRO A 99 -5.25 5.45 -16.43
C PRO A 99 -4.76 6.16 -15.16
N PRO A 100 -3.88 7.17 -15.26
CA PRO A 100 -3.34 7.87 -14.09
C PRO A 100 -4.42 8.33 -13.11
N GLN A 101 -5.51 8.89 -13.61
CA GLN A 101 -6.64 9.43 -12.84
C GLN A 101 -7.49 8.34 -12.15
N LYS A 102 -7.15 7.07 -12.36
CA LYS A 102 -7.81 5.89 -11.77
C LYS A 102 -6.86 5.07 -10.89
N MET A 103 -5.62 5.52 -10.70
CA MET A 103 -4.64 4.80 -9.87
C MET A 103 -5.09 4.64 -8.42
N HIS A 104 -5.89 5.57 -7.89
CA HIS A 104 -6.48 5.44 -6.56
C HIS A 104 -7.27 4.14 -6.33
N CYS A 105 -7.81 3.52 -7.38
CA CYS A 105 -8.54 2.26 -7.27
C CYS A 105 -7.61 1.10 -6.92
N SER A 106 -6.37 1.12 -7.42
CA SER A 106 -5.35 0.14 -7.06
C SER A 106 -4.84 0.37 -5.63
N VAL A 107 -4.69 1.65 -5.22
CA VAL A 107 -4.31 2.02 -3.85
C VAL A 107 -5.36 1.55 -2.84
N LEU A 108 -6.66 1.72 -3.15
CA LEU A 108 -7.74 1.21 -2.31
C LEU A 108 -7.68 -0.32 -2.14
N GLY A 109 -7.30 -1.04 -3.21
CA GLY A 109 -7.10 -2.49 -3.17
C GLY A 109 -5.96 -2.90 -2.24
N GLU A 110 -4.83 -2.21 -2.29
CA GLU A 110 -3.72 -2.46 -1.38
C GLU A 110 -4.09 -2.15 0.08
N GLN A 111 -4.71 -0.99 0.34
CA GLN A 111 -5.10 -0.59 1.69
C GLN A 111 -6.09 -1.57 2.34
N VAL A 112 -7.03 -2.12 1.56
CA VAL A 112 -7.97 -3.11 2.12
C VAL A 112 -7.26 -4.41 2.47
N LEU A 113 -6.24 -4.80 1.69
CA LEU A 113 -5.44 -5.98 1.96
C LEU A 113 -4.65 -5.82 3.26
N GLU A 114 -3.99 -4.67 3.44
CA GLU A 114 -3.24 -4.36 4.65
C GLU A 114 -4.12 -4.44 5.90
N ARG A 115 -5.33 -3.87 5.84
CA ARG A 115 -6.31 -3.96 6.92
C ARG A 115 -6.76 -5.39 7.18
N ALA A 116 -7.02 -6.18 6.13
CA ALA A 116 -7.40 -7.58 6.26
C ALA A 116 -6.29 -8.44 6.89
N ILE A 117 -5.03 -8.18 6.54
CA ILE A 117 -3.86 -8.85 7.12
C ILE A 117 -3.62 -8.39 8.57
N ALA A 118 -3.80 -7.10 8.87
CA ALA A 118 -3.70 -6.58 10.23
C ALA A 118 -4.73 -7.25 11.16
N TYR A 119 -5.97 -7.40 10.69
CA TYR A 119 -7.03 -8.14 11.37
C TYR A 119 -6.62 -9.59 11.65
N TYR A 120 -6.13 -10.30 10.62
CA TYR A 120 -5.66 -11.68 10.76
C TYR A 120 -4.55 -11.83 11.82
N ARG A 121 -3.67 -10.82 11.93
CA ARG A 121 -2.58 -10.79 12.91
C ARG A 121 -3.00 -10.31 14.30
N GLY A 122 -4.28 -9.98 14.51
CA GLY A 122 -4.77 -9.41 15.77
C GLY A 122 -4.14 -8.05 16.10
N LYS A 123 -3.61 -7.33 15.10
CA LYS A 123 -3.12 -5.97 15.30
C LYS A 123 -4.33 -5.04 15.43
N PRO A 124 -4.33 -4.11 16.40
CA PRO A 124 -5.35 -3.08 16.44
C PRO A 124 -5.31 -2.26 15.14
N ALA A 125 -6.47 -1.81 14.66
CA ALA A 125 -6.54 -0.80 13.61
C ALA A 125 -5.67 0.39 14.04
N ASP A 126 -4.82 0.89 13.14
CA ASP A 126 -3.69 1.75 13.51
C ASP A 126 -4.14 3.05 14.21
N LYS A 127 -3.22 3.60 15.00
CA LYS A 127 -3.45 4.73 15.92
C LYS A 127 -3.68 6.03 15.15
N ARG A 128 -4.74 6.78 15.55
CA ARG A 128 -4.98 8.22 15.31
C ARG A 128 -4.14 8.83 14.18
N GLU A 129 -4.53 8.52 12.96
CA GLU A 129 -4.00 9.15 11.75
C GLU A 129 -4.59 10.57 11.63
N GLU A 130 -3.81 11.56 11.18
CA GLU A 130 -4.33 12.91 10.93
C GLU A 130 -5.05 12.89 9.58
N ILE A 131 -6.36 13.21 9.59
CA ILE A 131 -7.10 13.38 8.34
C ILE A 131 -6.63 14.68 7.67
N ILE A 132 -6.03 14.55 6.49
CA ILE A 132 -5.57 15.68 5.68
C ILE A 132 -6.66 16.11 4.70
N CYS A 133 -7.36 15.15 4.08
CA CYS A 133 -8.46 15.44 3.18
C CYS A 133 -9.80 14.98 3.76
N GLU A 134 -10.57 15.91 4.31
CA GLU A 134 -11.89 15.62 4.88
C GLU A 134 -12.91 15.15 3.83
N CYS A 135 -12.80 15.60 2.58
CA CYS A 135 -13.72 15.21 1.51
C CYS A 135 -13.70 13.71 1.20
N PHE A 136 -12.50 13.11 1.25
CA PHE A 136 -12.29 11.71 0.86
C PHE A 136 -11.79 10.84 2.02
N GLY A 137 -11.61 11.42 3.21
CA GLY A 137 -11.14 10.73 4.40
C GLY A 137 -9.67 10.31 4.34
N VAL A 138 -8.85 10.99 3.54
CA VAL A 138 -7.45 10.59 3.29
C VAL A 138 -6.54 11.14 4.38
N THR A 139 -5.67 10.28 4.91
CA THR A 139 -4.77 10.62 6.01
C THR A 139 -3.37 11.02 5.55
N ASP A 140 -2.60 11.60 6.46
CA ASP A 140 -1.21 11.98 6.23
C ASP A 140 -0.35 10.76 5.88
N GLN A 141 -0.54 9.63 6.56
CA GLN A 141 0.19 8.40 6.30
C GLN A 141 -0.13 7.80 4.94
N GLU A 142 -1.40 7.82 4.52
CA GLU A 142 -1.80 7.36 3.18
C GLU A 142 -1.15 8.19 2.08
N ILE A 143 -1.09 9.52 2.25
CA ILE A 143 -0.39 10.42 1.32
C ILE A 143 1.11 10.13 1.32
N GLN A 144 1.74 10.02 2.49
CA GLN A 144 3.17 9.73 2.58
C GLN A 144 3.53 8.41 1.91
N LYS A 145 2.74 7.36 2.14
CA LYS A 145 2.91 6.04 1.53
C LYS A 145 2.79 6.13 0.01
N ALA A 146 1.71 6.75 -0.49
CA ALA A 146 1.51 6.93 -1.93
C ALA A 146 2.67 7.68 -2.59
N VAL A 147 3.16 8.76 -1.97
CA VAL A 147 4.32 9.54 -2.46
C VAL A 147 5.59 8.68 -2.51
N LYS A 148 5.87 7.91 -1.45
CA LYS A 148 7.08 7.07 -1.34
C LYS A 148 7.08 5.95 -2.36
N GLU A 149 5.99 5.18 -2.46
CA GLU A 149 5.92 3.98 -3.29
C GLU A 149 5.79 4.28 -4.78
N ASN A 150 5.08 5.35 -5.11
CA ASN A 150 4.77 5.70 -6.50
C ASN A 150 5.66 6.83 -7.03
N ASN A 151 6.62 7.28 -6.22
CA ASN A 151 7.57 8.34 -6.58
C ASN A 151 6.86 9.63 -7.08
N LEU A 152 5.82 10.08 -6.36
CA LEU A 152 5.02 11.27 -6.69
C LEU A 152 5.73 12.57 -6.27
N ASN A 153 5.61 13.64 -7.05
CA ASN A 153 6.28 14.92 -6.82
C ASN A 153 5.36 16.15 -6.95
N ALA A 154 4.12 15.96 -7.38
CA ALA A 154 3.13 17.03 -7.50
C ALA A 154 1.81 16.67 -6.82
N VAL A 155 1.08 17.70 -6.37
CA VAL A 155 -0.26 17.56 -5.77
C VAL A 155 -1.22 16.81 -6.70
N GLU A 156 -1.19 17.11 -8.01
CA GLU A 156 -2.03 16.42 -8.99
C GLU A 156 -1.75 14.91 -9.05
N GLU A 157 -0.48 14.51 -8.93
CA GLU A 157 -0.12 13.09 -8.89
C GLU A 157 -0.64 12.44 -7.60
N VAL A 158 -0.52 13.11 -6.45
CA VAL A 158 -1.14 12.63 -5.20
C VAL A 158 -2.65 12.51 -5.35
N THR A 159 -3.32 13.47 -5.99
CA THR A 159 -4.75 13.41 -6.28
C THR A 159 -5.11 12.19 -7.12
N ASN A 160 -4.31 11.87 -8.14
CA ASN A 160 -4.54 10.70 -8.99
C ASN A 160 -4.44 9.36 -8.24
N TYR A 161 -3.59 9.30 -7.21
CA TYR A 161 -3.36 8.08 -6.41
C TYR A 161 -4.21 7.99 -5.13
N THR A 162 -4.74 9.10 -4.62
CA THR A 162 -5.45 9.12 -3.32
C THR A 162 -6.80 9.81 -3.35
N LYS A 163 -7.15 10.51 -4.44
CA LYS A 163 -8.20 11.54 -4.56
C LYS A 163 -7.99 12.81 -3.73
N ALA A 164 -7.07 12.83 -2.77
CA ALA A 164 -6.85 13.99 -1.91
C ALA A 164 -6.51 15.22 -2.76
N GLY A 165 -7.13 16.36 -2.45
CA GLY A 165 -6.95 17.61 -3.19
C GLY A 165 -7.84 17.78 -4.44
N GLY A 166 -8.52 16.73 -4.91
CA GLY A 166 -9.40 16.79 -6.10
C GLY A 166 -10.85 17.21 -5.83
N GLY A 167 -11.22 17.41 -4.56
CA GLY A 167 -12.58 17.79 -4.13
C GLY A 167 -12.75 19.31 -4.03
N CYS A 168 -12.73 19.85 -2.81
CA CYS A 168 -12.79 21.30 -2.58
C CYS A 168 -11.43 22.02 -2.71
N GLY A 169 -10.33 21.28 -2.76
CA GLY A 169 -8.96 21.81 -2.88
C GLY A 169 -8.34 22.38 -1.59
N SER A 170 -9.05 22.46 -0.47
CA SER A 170 -8.55 23.12 0.76
C SER A 170 -7.31 22.47 1.38
N CYS A 171 -7.09 21.18 1.12
CA CYS A 171 -5.94 20.44 1.64
C CYS A 171 -4.71 20.46 0.73
N GLN A 172 -4.75 21.11 -0.44
CA GLN A 172 -3.65 21.07 -1.42
C GLN A 172 -2.33 21.61 -0.86
N GLU A 173 -2.35 22.68 -0.05
CA GLU A 173 -1.14 23.20 0.60
C GLU A 173 -0.53 22.20 1.60
N LYS A 174 -1.38 21.53 2.39
CA LYS A 174 -0.92 20.47 3.31
C LYS A 174 -0.33 19.29 2.55
N ILE A 175 -0.96 18.89 1.44
CA ILE A 175 -0.46 17.82 0.57
C ILE A 175 0.92 18.20 0.03
N GLN A 176 1.11 19.43 -0.44
CA GLN A 176 2.43 19.89 -0.91
C GLN A 176 3.47 19.81 0.21
N GLY A 177 3.13 20.24 1.43
CA GLY A 177 4.02 20.11 2.58
C GLY A 177 4.43 18.67 2.89
N ILE A 178 3.52 17.70 2.75
CA ILE A 178 3.82 16.27 2.91
C ILE A 178 4.76 15.79 1.80
N ILE A 179 4.52 16.18 0.54
CA ILE A 179 5.40 15.84 -0.58
C ILE A 179 6.82 16.34 -0.29
N ASP A 180 6.96 17.62 0.06
CA ASP A 180 8.25 18.25 0.33
C ASP A 180 8.99 17.55 1.48
N TRP A 181 8.27 17.21 2.56
CA TRP A 181 8.82 16.48 3.70
C TRP A 181 9.30 15.08 3.34
N VAL A 182 8.47 14.27 2.67
CA VAL A 182 8.85 12.92 2.21
C VAL A 182 10.08 12.98 1.31
N ARG A 183 10.15 13.99 0.44
CA ARG A 183 11.25 14.15 -0.52
C ARG A 183 12.53 14.63 0.13
N ALA A 184 12.44 15.43 1.19
CA ALA A 184 13.60 15.77 2.00
C ALA A 184 14.18 14.51 2.69
N GLU A 185 13.34 13.63 3.26
CA GLU A 185 13.81 12.37 3.88
C GLU A 185 14.53 11.45 2.90
N VAL A 186 14.06 11.36 1.65
CA VAL A 186 14.69 10.54 0.60
C VAL A 186 16.03 11.16 0.14
N ARG A 187 16.22 12.47 0.30
CA ARG A 187 17.44 13.21 -0.09
C ARG A 187 18.54 13.23 0.98
N GLU A 188 18.22 13.00 2.26
CA GLU A 188 19.23 12.84 3.29
C GLU A 188 20.09 11.60 2.98
N PRO A 189 21.41 11.74 2.74
CA PRO A 189 22.25 10.58 2.50
C PRO A 189 22.23 9.72 3.77
N ARG A 190 21.94 8.42 3.63
CA ARG A 190 22.24 7.45 4.70
C ARG A 190 23.74 7.49 4.91
N GLY A 191 24.19 8.32 5.86
CA GLY A 191 25.57 8.39 6.27
C GLY A 191 26.05 6.97 6.61
N PRO A 192 27.29 6.60 6.25
CA PRO A 192 27.79 5.26 6.49
C PRO A 192 27.60 4.93 7.98
N LYS A 193 26.96 3.79 8.27
CA LYS A 193 26.93 3.25 9.63
C LYS A 193 28.39 3.10 10.07
N LEU A 194 28.79 3.91 11.06
CA LEU A 194 30.07 3.72 11.75
C LEU A 194 30.02 2.34 12.40
N ILE A 195 30.56 1.33 11.72
CA ILE A 195 30.82 0.03 12.33
C ILE A 195 31.92 0.29 13.35
N GLY A 196 31.58 0.09 14.63
CA GLY A 196 32.52 0.25 15.73
C GLY A 196 33.77 -0.58 15.47
N ILE A 197 34.90 0.09 15.29
CA ILE A 197 36.21 -0.55 15.21
C ILE A 197 36.44 -1.21 16.56
N GLN A 198 36.28 -2.52 16.64
CA GLN A 198 36.80 -3.30 17.76
C GLN A 198 38.32 -3.08 17.78
N LYS A 199 38.81 -2.47 18.86
CA LYS A 199 40.23 -2.28 19.12
C LYS A 199 40.91 -3.65 19.02
N LEU A 200 41.79 -3.82 18.03
CA LEU A 200 42.74 -4.92 18.01
C LEU A 200 43.61 -4.84 19.28
N PRO A 201 43.81 -5.94 20.03
CA PRO A 201 44.78 -5.94 21.10
C PRO A 201 46.19 -5.86 20.50
N ILE A 202 46.96 -4.86 20.94
CA ILE A 202 48.39 -4.73 20.63
C ILE A 202 49.08 -5.92 21.30
N MET A 203 49.55 -6.87 20.49
CA MET A 203 50.33 -8.00 20.96
C MET A 203 51.76 -7.51 21.24
N THR A 204 52.05 -7.21 22.49
CA THR A 204 53.40 -6.95 23.00
C THR A 204 54.19 -8.25 22.99
N SER A 205 55.14 -8.39 22.06
CA SER A 205 56.21 -9.38 22.11
C SER A 205 57.32 -8.97 21.15
N LEU A 206 58.44 -8.47 21.67
CA LEU A 206 59.81 -8.77 21.19
C LEU A 206 60.83 -7.95 22.01
N GLU A 207 61.16 -8.46 23.18
CA GLU A 207 62.50 -8.25 23.74
C GLU A 207 63.46 -9.24 23.06
N ARG A 208 64.45 -8.74 22.31
CA ARG A 208 65.88 -8.94 22.59
C ARG A 208 66.80 -8.56 21.42
N LYS A 209 67.83 -7.79 21.81
CA LYS A 209 69.20 -7.68 21.26
C LYS A 209 69.28 -6.99 19.88
N VAL A 210 70.14 -6.00 19.69
CA VAL A 210 71.59 -6.16 19.46
C VAL A 210 72.31 -4.78 19.54
N GLU A 211 73.49 -4.75 20.19
CA GLU A 211 74.64 -3.81 20.06
C GLU A 211 74.48 -2.34 20.54
N LYS A 212 75.41 -1.75 21.32
CA LYS A 212 76.85 -1.93 21.54
C LYS A 212 77.24 -1.54 22.97
#